data_AF-K9VKZ6-F1
#
_entry.id   AF-K9VKZ6-F1
#
_cell.length_a   1.000
_cell.length_b   1.000
_cell.length_c   1.000
_cell.angle_alpha   90.00
_cell.angle_beta   90.00
_cell.angle_gamma   90.00
#
_symmetry.space_group_name_H-M   'P 1'
#
loop_
_entity.id
_entity.type
_entity.pdbx_description
1 polymer ?
#
loop_
_entity_poly.entity_id
_entity_poly.type
_entity_poly.pdbx_seq_one_letter_code
_entity_poly.pdbx_strand_id
1 'polypeptide(L)'
;MKFNHSSGAIAFLLATPLVTSLSVGIAPSSAATIAGSAAEVAIDNFSHTPTYTGTSTNTNTQTIANSGAVISQANAEAFFISNCHELLAANLSQSEVIGSGNNYSGLAQSQAAVIGDFFIDAEETFSFTFQTFLALLTSVDNPQSERARANSSISFWVINTVTNILLDSFQFAIGLDSSSGFSANAFVSNSFKPTQINFNFMAEESAAASLLYTSGVYSRTFNSATNLRLVEVKNNIANTEAEAEAVPEPSTVLGTAIFLGLFVRQRKHKKIMSGVKSKV
;
A
#
# COMPACT_ATOMS: atom_id res chain seq x y z
N MET A 1 -36.25 44.73 18.35
CA MET A 1 -36.37 44.37 16.93
C MET A 1 -35.07 43.68 16.54
N LYS A 2 -35.12 42.36 16.38
CA LYS A 2 -33.96 41.51 16.06
C LYS A 2 -33.66 41.66 14.58
N PHE A 3 -32.41 41.94 14.23
CA PHE A 3 -31.90 41.70 12.88
C PHE A 3 -30.94 40.52 12.93
N ASN A 4 -31.45 39.37 12.48
CA ASN A 4 -30.67 38.21 12.10
C ASN A 4 -29.79 38.62 10.90
N HIS A 5 -28.48 38.59 11.07
CA HIS A 5 -27.58 38.43 9.94
C HIS A 5 -27.20 36.96 9.84
N SER A 6 -27.77 36.36 8.80
CA SER A 6 -27.45 35.09 8.19
C SER A 6 -25.97 34.74 8.37
N SER A 7 -25.70 33.71 9.17
CA SER A 7 -24.47 32.95 9.10
C SER A 7 -24.38 32.41 7.67
N GLY A 8 -23.55 33.06 6.86
CA GLY A 8 -23.19 32.55 5.55
C GLY A 8 -22.63 31.15 5.76
N ALA A 9 -23.35 30.16 5.22
CA ALA A 9 -22.89 28.80 5.14
C ALA A 9 -21.62 28.79 4.29
N ILE A 10 -20.45 28.81 4.94
CA ILE A 10 -19.26 28.23 4.35
C ILE A 10 -19.49 26.73 4.46
N ALA A 11 -20.12 26.19 3.42
CA ALA A 11 -20.10 24.78 3.15
C ALA A 11 -18.63 24.39 3.02
N PHE A 12 -18.05 23.94 4.13
CA PHE A 12 -16.75 23.31 4.15
C PHE A 12 -16.90 22.06 3.26
N LEU A 13 -16.38 22.15 2.04
CA LEU A 13 -15.88 21.00 1.31
C LEU A 13 -14.75 20.41 2.16
N LEU A 14 -15.10 19.77 3.29
CA LEU A 14 -14.32 18.64 3.75
C LEU A 14 -14.45 17.66 2.62
N ALA A 15 -13.38 17.62 1.82
CA ALA A 15 -13.18 16.68 0.76
C ALA A 15 -13.76 15.34 1.25
N THR A 16 -14.80 14.87 0.58
CA THR A 16 -14.97 13.44 0.41
C THR A 16 -13.56 12.92 0.15
N PRO A 17 -12.99 11.99 0.92
CA PRO A 17 -11.68 11.46 0.59
C PRO A 17 -11.83 10.94 -0.83
N LEU A 18 -11.23 11.66 -1.76
CA LEU A 18 -11.37 11.40 -3.18
C LEU A 18 -10.40 10.26 -3.45
N VAL A 19 -10.66 9.11 -2.83
CA VAL A 19 -10.08 7.82 -3.20
C VAL A 19 -10.78 7.36 -4.48
N THR A 20 -10.82 8.24 -5.48
CA THR A 20 -11.13 7.92 -6.86
C THR A 20 -9.85 7.60 -7.64
N SER A 21 -8.68 7.74 -7.03
CA SER A 21 -7.39 7.55 -7.69
C SER A 21 -6.89 6.10 -7.72
N LEU A 22 -7.59 5.14 -7.10
CA LEU A 22 -7.55 3.76 -7.61
C LEU A 22 -8.48 3.71 -8.82
N SER A 23 -8.15 4.47 -9.87
CA SER A 23 -8.86 4.39 -11.14
C SER A 23 -8.42 3.09 -11.82
N VAL A 24 -8.94 1.97 -11.34
CA VAL A 24 -8.83 0.70 -12.05
C VAL A 24 -9.73 0.85 -13.27
N GLY A 25 -9.12 1.26 -14.39
CA GLY A 25 -9.68 0.99 -15.70
C GLY A 25 -9.61 -0.50 -15.94
N ILE A 26 -10.48 -1.27 -15.29
CA ILE A 26 -10.65 -2.70 -15.55
C ILE A 26 -11.28 -2.81 -16.94
N ALA A 27 -10.43 -2.87 -17.97
CA ALA A 27 -10.83 -3.47 -19.23
C ALA A 27 -11.03 -4.98 -18.93
N PRO A 28 -12.24 -5.56 -19.09
CA PRO A 28 -12.56 -6.93 -18.68
C PRO A 28 -11.86 -8.05 -19.48
N SER A 29 -10.65 -7.86 -20.00
CA SER A 29 -10.06 -8.80 -20.98
C SER A 29 -8.58 -9.11 -20.81
N SER A 30 -7.93 -8.72 -19.72
CA SER A 30 -6.53 -9.09 -19.48
C SER A 30 -6.33 -9.50 -18.03
N ALA A 31 -5.83 -10.71 -17.82
CA ALA A 31 -5.36 -11.16 -16.52
C ALA A 31 -4.31 -10.17 -16.01
N ALA A 32 -4.60 -9.49 -14.90
CA ALA A 32 -3.79 -8.42 -14.36
C ALA A 32 -3.61 -8.60 -12.85
N THR A 33 -2.35 -8.66 -12.42
CA THR A 33 -2.02 -8.61 -11.00
C THR A 33 -1.96 -7.15 -10.56
N ILE A 34 -2.67 -6.82 -9.49
CA ILE A 34 -2.80 -5.46 -8.96
C ILE A 34 -2.35 -5.44 -7.51
N ALA A 35 -1.55 -4.44 -7.14
CA ALA A 35 -1.29 -4.06 -5.76
C ALA A 35 -1.46 -2.55 -5.60
N GLY A 36 -2.18 -2.12 -4.56
CA GLY A 36 -2.45 -0.71 -4.28
C GLY A 36 -2.43 -0.44 -2.78
N SER A 37 -1.79 0.67 -2.38
CA SER A 37 -1.78 1.16 -1.00
C SER A 37 -1.95 2.68 -1.01
N ALA A 38 -2.82 3.20 -0.16
CA ALA A 38 -3.06 4.63 -0.01
C ALA A 38 -3.22 4.98 1.46
N ALA A 39 -2.75 6.17 1.84
CA ALA A 39 -2.93 6.70 3.17
C ALA A 39 -3.09 8.21 3.17
N GLU A 40 -3.98 8.71 4.02
CA GLU A 40 -4.26 10.13 4.21
C GLU A 40 -4.26 10.46 5.71
N VAL A 41 -3.78 11.64 6.05
CA VAL A 41 -3.95 12.22 7.39
C VAL A 41 -4.39 13.66 7.28
N ALA A 42 -5.29 14.05 8.18
CA ALA A 42 -5.59 15.43 8.50
C ALA A 42 -5.41 15.66 10.01
N ILE A 43 -4.81 16.79 10.37
CA ILE A 43 -4.56 17.24 11.73
C ILE A 43 -5.03 18.68 11.85
N ASP A 44 -5.91 18.95 12.79
CA ASP A 44 -6.56 20.24 12.99
C ASP A 44 -6.82 20.51 14.47
N ASN A 45 -7.48 21.64 14.78
CA ASN A 45 -7.80 22.08 16.14
C ASN A 45 -6.59 22.06 17.09
N PHE A 46 -5.44 22.52 16.59
CA PHE A 46 -4.25 22.70 17.41
C PHE A 46 -4.52 23.71 18.53
N SER A 47 -4.16 23.38 19.78
CA SER A 47 -4.27 24.32 20.90
C SER A 47 -3.24 25.43 20.87
N HIS A 48 -2.16 25.27 20.09
CA HIS A 48 -1.05 26.21 20.01
C HIS A 48 -0.67 26.46 18.55
N THR A 49 -0.13 27.65 18.27
CA THR A 49 0.42 27.97 16.96
C THR A 49 1.84 27.43 16.82
N PRO A 50 2.18 26.72 15.73
CA PRO A 50 3.54 26.24 15.54
C PRO A 50 4.50 27.41 15.33
N THR A 51 5.70 27.30 15.90
CA THR A 51 6.81 28.23 15.65
C THR A 51 7.53 27.93 14.35
N TYR A 52 7.43 26.69 13.87
CA TYR A 52 7.94 26.23 12.59
C TYR A 52 7.04 25.14 12.02
N THR A 53 6.84 25.15 10.70
CA THR A 53 6.15 24.09 9.97
C THR A 53 7.04 23.55 8.86
N GLY A 54 6.88 22.28 8.52
CA GLY A 54 7.59 21.64 7.43
C GLY A 54 6.81 20.48 6.85
N THR A 55 7.10 20.15 5.59
CA THR A 55 6.56 18.98 4.92
C THR A 55 7.66 18.24 4.18
N SER A 56 7.47 16.94 3.95
CA SER A 56 8.38 16.13 3.14
C SER A 56 7.58 15.11 2.35
N THR A 57 7.95 14.92 1.08
CA THR A 57 7.33 13.95 0.18
C THR A 57 8.42 13.21 -0.57
N ASN A 58 8.27 11.89 -0.70
CA ASN A 58 9.20 11.06 -1.46
C ASN A 58 8.41 9.99 -2.21
N THR A 59 8.77 9.76 -3.48
CA THR A 59 8.20 8.73 -4.33
C THR A 59 9.32 7.97 -5.02
N ASN A 60 9.15 6.65 -5.14
CA ASN A 60 10.08 5.78 -5.83
C ASN A 60 9.31 4.71 -6.60
N THR A 61 9.68 4.48 -7.85
CA THR A 61 9.08 3.43 -8.68
C THR A 61 10.15 2.64 -9.40
N GLN A 62 9.91 1.36 -9.59
CA GLN A 62 10.78 0.45 -10.34
C GLN A 62 9.91 -0.51 -11.15
N THR A 63 10.30 -0.73 -12.40
CA THR A 63 9.66 -1.69 -13.29
C THR A 63 10.71 -2.55 -13.97
N ILE A 64 10.45 -3.84 -14.06
CA ILE A 64 11.25 -4.82 -14.79
C ILE A 64 10.27 -5.70 -15.55
N ALA A 65 10.41 -5.80 -16.87
CA ALA A 65 9.55 -6.66 -17.68
C ALA A 65 10.36 -7.27 -18.83
N ASN A 66 10.39 -8.60 -18.89
CA ASN A 66 11.07 -9.33 -19.97
C ASN A 66 10.08 -9.84 -21.02
N SER A 67 8.97 -10.43 -20.57
CA SER A 67 7.92 -11.01 -21.44
C SER A 67 6.50 -10.61 -21.04
N GLY A 68 6.36 -9.69 -20.10
CA GLY A 68 5.09 -9.16 -19.61
C GLY A 68 5.06 -7.64 -19.71
N ALA A 69 4.10 -7.02 -19.05
CA ALA A 69 3.99 -5.58 -18.89
C ALA A 69 3.79 -5.24 -17.42
N VAL A 70 4.36 -4.12 -16.97
CA VAL A 70 4.15 -3.64 -15.60
C VAL A 70 4.20 -2.12 -15.57
N ILE A 71 3.29 -1.54 -14.79
CA ILE A 71 3.17 -0.11 -14.54
C ILE A 71 3.27 0.09 -13.03
N SER A 72 4.16 0.98 -12.60
CA SER A 72 4.31 1.36 -11.19
C SER A 72 4.13 2.86 -11.05
N GLN A 73 3.24 3.28 -10.16
CA GLN A 73 2.89 4.68 -9.89
C GLN A 73 2.97 4.98 -8.40
N ALA A 74 3.55 6.13 -8.06
CA ALA A 74 3.63 6.61 -6.69
C ALA A 74 3.30 8.11 -6.66
N ASN A 75 2.40 8.51 -5.76
CA ASN A 75 2.04 9.91 -5.50
C ASN A 75 2.24 10.25 -4.02
N ALA A 76 2.66 11.48 -3.73
CA ALA A 76 2.78 11.99 -2.37
C ALA A 76 2.56 13.50 -2.37
N GLU A 77 1.66 13.96 -1.49
CA GLU A 77 1.27 15.36 -1.34
C GLU A 77 1.26 15.71 0.14
N ALA A 78 1.71 16.92 0.50
CA ALA A 78 1.70 17.36 1.89
C ALA A 78 1.64 18.88 1.99
N PHE A 79 0.83 19.39 2.92
CA PHE A 79 0.77 20.80 3.27
C PHE A 79 0.57 21.02 4.77
N PHE A 80 1.02 22.19 5.23
CA PHE A 80 0.77 22.67 6.58
C PHE A 80 0.44 24.16 6.50
N ILE A 81 -0.82 24.50 6.72
CA ILE A 81 -1.31 25.87 6.81
C ILE A 81 -1.19 26.33 8.26
N SER A 82 -0.45 27.41 8.49
CA SER A 82 -0.36 28.09 9.77
C SER A 82 -0.46 29.59 9.56
N ASN A 83 -1.68 30.13 9.71
CA ASN A 83 -1.94 31.56 9.64
C ASN A 83 -3.01 31.96 10.67
N CYS A 84 -3.35 33.25 10.75
CA CYS A 84 -4.29 33.76 11.75
C CYS A 84 -5.75 33.30 11.59
N HIS A 85 -6.10 32.64 10.48
CA HIS A 85 -7.44 32.15 10.19
C HIS A 85 -7.54 30.62 10.28
N GLU A 86 -6.45 29.90 9.99
CA GLU A 86 -6.47 28.44 9.84
C GLU A 86 -5.16 27.79 10.29
N LEU A 87 -5.31 26.71 11.07
CA LEU A 87 -4.24 25.79 11.45
C LEU A 87 -4.66 24.36 11.08
N LEU A 88 -4.09 23.89 9.97
CA LEU A 88 -4.42 22.61 9.36
C LEU A 88 -3.14 21.99 8.77
N ALA A 89 -2.88 20.74 9.08
CA ALA A 89 -1.86 19.94 8.41
C ALA A 89 -2.53 18.73 7.77
N ALA A 90 -2.27 18.49 6.49
CA ALA A 90 -2.78 17.31 5.83
C ALA A 90 -1.85 16.84 4.72
N ASN A 91 -1.94 15.56 4.41
CA ASN A 91 -1.07 14.90 3.45
C ASN A 91 -1.65 13.56 3.00
N LEU A 92 -1.25 13.16 1.80
CA LEU A 92 -1.67 11.96 1.11
C LEU A 92 -0.42 11.25 0.57
N SER A 93 -0.44 9.92 0.56
CA SER A 93 0.52 9.12 -0.20
C SER A 93 -0.17 7.90 -0.78
N GLN A 94 0.21 7.53 -2.00
CA GLN A 94 -0.40 6.44 -2.76
C GLN A 94 0.68 5.70 -3.55
N SER A 95 0.56 4.38 -3.60
CA SER A 95 1.43 3.51 -4.40
C SER A 95 0.58 2.44 -5.08
N GLU A 96 0.75 2.29 -6.38
CA GLU A 96 -0.01 1.37 -7.20
C GLU A 96 0.91 0.67 -8.19
N VAL A 97 0.71 -0.63 -8.36
CA VAL A 97 1.39 -1.45 -9.36
C VAL A 97 0.36 -2.33 -10.06
N ILE A 98 0.38 -2.31 -11.39
CA ILE A 98 -0.45 -3.16 -12.24
C ILE A 98 0.47 -3.91 -13.18
N GLY A 99 0.42 -5.24 -13.16
CA GLY A 99 1.22 -6.11 -14.03
C GLY A 99 0.34 -7.06 -14.84
N SER A 100 0.82 -7.49 -16.00
CA SER A 100 0.16 -8.50 -16.83
C SER A 100 1.17 -9.36 -17.59
N GLY A 101 0.82 -10.62 -17.83
CA GLY A 101 1.69 -11.60 -18.48
C GLY A 101 2.76 -12.17 -17.53
N ASN A 102 3.87 -12.65 -18.08
CA ASN A 102 4.89 -13.39 -17.34
C ASN A 102 6.22 -12.65 -17.26
N ASN A 103 7.03 -12.95 -16.24
CA ASN A 103 8.37 -12.40 -16.02
C ASN A 103 8.36 -10.87 -15.95
N TYR A 104 7.64 -10.34 -14.97
CA TYR A 104 7.73 -8.94 -14.58
C TYR A 104 7.87 -8.79 -13.06
N SER A 105 8.36 -7.63 -12.65
CA SER A 105 8.33 -7.14 -11.28
C SER A 105 8.10 -5.63 -11.30
N GLY A 106 7.22 -5.15 -10.43
CA GLY A 106 6.94 -3.73 -10.26
C GLY A 106 6.90 -3.35 -8.80
N LEU A 107 7.51 -2.22 -8.46
CA LEU A 107 7.53 -1.66 -7.12
C LEU A 107 7.12 -0.19 -7.20
N ALA A 108 6.20 0.22 -6.34
CA ALA A 108 5.88 1.60 -6.07
C ALA A 108 5.96 1.86 -4.58
N GLN A 109 6.61 2.96 -4.21
CA GLN A 109 6.75 3.41 -2.83
C GLN A 109 6.46 4.90 -2.76
N SER A 110 5.74 5.32 -1.73
CA SER A 110 5.45 6.72 -1.47
C SER A 110 5.48 7.00 0.02
N GLN A 111 5.94 8.21 0.37
CA GLN A 111 6.00 8.71 1.72
C GLN A 111 5.57 10.18 1.72
N ALA A 112 4.76 10.55 2.70
CA ALA A 112 4.41 11.94 2.96
C ALA A 112 4.48 12.21 4.46
N ALA A 113 4.95 13.39 4.83
CA ALA A 113 5.14 13.80 6.22
C ALA A 113 4.78 15.27 6.43
N VAL A 114 4.25 15.56 7.62
CA VAL A 114 4.07 16.92 8.13
C VAL A 114 4.78 17.06 9.47
N ILE A 115 5.38 18.23 9.68
CA ILE A 115 6.21 18.54 10.86
C ILE A 115 5.73 19.88 11.41
N GLY A 116 5.50 19.95 12.71
CA GLY A 116 5.20 21.20 13.42
C GLY A 116 5.99 21.29 14.71
N ASP A 117 6.69 22.40 14.91
CA ASP A 117 7.36 22.71 16.17
C ASP A 117 6.51 23.66 16.99
N PHE A 118 6.40 23.43 18.29
CA PHE A 118 5.56 24.19 19.20
C PHE A 118 6.33 24.55 20.46
N PHE A 119 6.01 25.69 21.03
CA PHE A 119 6.43 26.06 22.39
C PHE A 119 5.19 26.04 23.28
N ILE A 120 5.28 25.31 24.39
CA ILE A 120 4.20 25.13 25.37
C ILE A 120 4.70 25.67 26.69
N ASP A 121 3.97 26.60 27.32
CA ASP A 121 4.33 27.10 28.63
C ASP A 121 4.06 26.05 29.73
N ALA A 122 4.61 26.29 30.92
CA ALA A 122 4.35 25.42 32.06
C ALA A 122 2.84 25.42 32.40
N GLU A 123 2.33 24.25 32.77
CA GLU A 123 0.94 23.98 33.13
C GLU A 123 -0.06 24.07 31.96
N GLU A 124 0.41 24.31 30.73
CA GLU A 124 -0.43 24.31 29.54
C GLU A 124 -0.63 22.91 28.94
N THR A 125 -1.70 22.78 28.15
CA THR A 125 -2.06 21.53 27.47
C THR A 125 -1.89 21.66 25.96
N PHE A 126 -0.99 20.87 25.40
CA PHE A 126 -0.88 20.70 23.96
C PHE A 126 -1.90 19.65 23.49
N SER A 127 -2.68 19.99 22.48
CA SER A 127 -3.68 19.10 21.89
C SER A 127 -3.95 19.39 20.44
N PHE A 128 -4.42 18.38 19.72
CA PHE A 128 -4.92 18.47 18.35
C PHE A 128 -5.89 17.31 18.09
N THR A 129 -6.77 17.47 17.11
CA THR A 129 -7.56 16.38 16.54
C THR A 129 -6.84 15.79 15.35
N PHE A 130 -7.07 14.51 15.11
CA PHE A 130 -6.53 13.82 13.94
C PHE A 130 -7.58 12.92 13.31
N GLN A 131 -7.48 12.79 11.99
CA GLN A 131 -8.20 11.83 11.17
C GLN A 131 -7.19 11.13 10.28
N THR A 132 -7.32 9.82 10.14
CA THR A 132 -6.43 8.99 9.35
C THR A 132 -7.23 8.03 8.50
N PHE A 133 -6.77 7.82 7.28
CA PHE A 133 -7.33 6.84 6.36
C PHE A 133 -6.22 5.98 5.79
N LEU A 134 -6.45 4.67 5.71
CA LEU A 134 -5.58 3.68 5.09
C LEU A 134 -6.42 2.78 4.21
N ALA A 135 -6.00 2.56 2.97
CA ALA A 135 -6.62 1.62 2.07
C ALA A 135 -5.58 0.74 1.38
N LEU A 136 -5.87 -0.55 1.28
CA LEU A 136 -5.06 -1.52 0.55
C LEU A 136 -5.93 -2.30 -0.44
N LEU A 137 -5.34 -2.69 -1.55
CA LEU A 137 -5.92 -3.56 -2.58
C LEU A 137 -4.85 -4.53 -3.08
N THR A 138 -5.20 -5.80 -3.21
CA THR A 138 -4.41 -6.79 -3.95
C THR A 138 -5.34 -7.63 -4.81
N SER A 139 -4.94 -7.96 -6.02
CA SER A 139 -5.63 -8.91 -6.89
C SER A 139 -4.60 -9.69 -7.71
N VAL A 140 -4.78 -11.00 -7.80
CA VAL A 140 -3.99 -11.91 -8.65
C VAL A 140 -4.98 -12.75 -9.44
N ASP A 141 -4.62 -13.28 -10.60
CA ASP A 141 -5.44 -14.26 -11.32
C ASP A 141 -4.94 -15.68 -11.09
N ASN A 142 -3.61 -15.85 -11.02
CA ASN A 142 -2.97 -17.12 -10.71
C ASN A 142 -2.12 -17.06 -9.44
N PRO A 143 -2.68 -17.44 -8.28
CA PRO A 143 -1.94 -17.49 -7.02
C PRO A 143 -0.76 -18.47 -6.99
N GLN A 144 -0.51 -19.28 -8.02
CA GLN A 144 0.68 -20.13 -8.09
C GLN A 144 1.89 -19.40 -8.68
N SER A 145 1.68 -18.53 -9.68
CA SER A 145 2.74 -17.82 -10.41
C SER A 145 2.79 -16.32 -10.16
N GLU A 146 1.74 -15.74 -9.57
CA GLU A 146 1.59 -14.30 -9.35
C GLU A 146 1.59 -13.94 -7.86
N ARG A 147 2.16 -12.77 -7.56
CA ARG A 147 2.22 -12.20 -6.22
C ARG A 147 1.83 -10.73 -6.27
N ALA A 148 0.94 -10.33 -5.38
CA ALA A 148 0.59 -8.93 -5.12
C ALA A 148 0.74 -8.63 -3.63
N ARG A 149 1.43 -7.54 -3.29
CA ARG A 149 1.64 -7.10 -1.93
C ARG A 149 1.40 -5.60 -1.81
N ALA A 150 0.62 -5.20 -0.81
CA ALA A 150 0.34 -3.81 -0.50
C ALA A 150 0.48 -3.58 1.00
N ASN A 151 1.35 -2.66 1.40
CA ASN A 151 1.60 -2.30 2.79
C ASN A 151 1.41 -0.81 2.99
N SER A 152 0.83 -0.43 4.13
CA SER A 152 0.69 0.97 4.50
C SER A 152 0.88 1.18 5.99
N SER A 153 1.42 2.34 6.36
CA SER A 153 1.59 2.73 7.76
C SER A 153 1.45 4.23 7.96
N ILE A 154 0.97 4.60 9.14
CA ILE A 154 0.88 5.97 9.65
C ILE A 154 1.56 5.99 11.00
N SER A 155 2.41 6.99 11.24
CA SER A 155 3.10 7.18 12.51
C SER A 155 3.05 8.65 12.92
N PHE A 156 2.73 8.88 14.19
CA PHE A 156 2.83 10.18 14.85
C PHE A 156 3.86 10.05 15.98
N TRP A 157 4.70 11.05 16.11
CA TRP A 157 5.67 11.19 17.18
C TRP A 157 5.58 12.60 17.77
N VAL A 158 5.48 12.69 19.08
CA VAL A 158 5.63 13.94 19.83
C VAL A 158 6.96 13.88 20.56
N ILE A 159 7.86 14.80 20.24
CA ILE A 159 9.26 14.76 20.66
C ILE A 159 9.58 16.06 21.40
N ASN A 160 10.25 15.97 22.55
CA ASN A 160 10.86 17.16 23.16
C ASN A 160 12.14 17.51 22.39
N THR A 161 12.21 18.69 21.77
CA THR A 161 13.33 19.04 20.89
C THR A 161 14.59 19.48 21.63
N VAL A 162 14.49 19.83 22.91
CA VAL A 162 15.64 20.19 23.75
C VAL A 162 16.33 18.93 24.27
N THR A 163 15.55 17.97 24.76
CA THR A 163 16.09 16.72 25.33
C THR A 163 16.19 15.57 24.32
N ASN A 164 15.56 15.72 23.15
CA ASN A 164 15.44 14.72 22.10
C ASN A 164 14.79 13.40 22.58
N ILE A 165 13.83 13.51 23.50
CA ILE A 165 13.09 12.37 24.06
C ILE A 165 11.75 12.24 23.34
N LEU A 166 11.43 11.03 22.88
CA LEU A 166 10.09 10.67 22.41
C LEU A 166 9.13 10.65 23.60
N LEU A 167 8.14 11.53 23.57
CA LEU A 167 7.18 11.71 24.65
C LEU A 167 5.96 10.81 24.49
N ASP A 168 5.42 10.75 23.27
CA ASP A 168 4.25 9.98 22.90
C ASP A 168 4.33 9.56 21.44
N SER A 169 3.68 8.44 21.10
CA SER A 169 3.54 8.01 19.72
C SER A 169 2.22 7.30 19.45
N PHE A 170 1.81 7.35 18.20
CA PHE A 170 0.70 6.59 17.66
C PHE A 170 1.13 6.00 16.33
N GLN A 171 0.86 4.73 16.11
CA GLN A 171 1.24 4.03 14.88
C GLN A 171 0.18 3.00 14.53
N PHE A 172 -0.20 2.99 13.26
CA PHE A 172 -0.91 1.89 12.62
C PHE A 172 -0.13 1.42 11.40
N ALA A 173 -0.06 0.12 11.20
CA ALA A 173 0.47 -0.50 10.01
C ALA A 173 -0.45 -1.64 9.59
N ILE A 174 -0.81 -1.68 8.30
CA ILE A 174 -1.60 -2.74 7.71
C ILE A 174 -0.90 -3.28 6.46
N GLY A 175 -1.13 -4.55 6.15
CA GLY A 175 -0.57 -5.22 4.99
C GLY A 175 -1.54 -6.22 4.38
N LEU A 176 -1.52 -6.32 3.06
CA LEU A 176 -2.16 -7.36 2.26
C LEU A 176 -1.11 -8.03 1.41
N ASP A 177 -1.06 -9.36 1.48
CA ASP A 177 -0.23 -10.19 0.63
C ASP A 177 -1.12 -11.28 0.03
N SER A 178 -1.11 -11.45 -1.29
CA SER A 178 -1.93 -12.44 -1.98
C SER A 178 -1.61 -13.89 -1.56
N SER A 179 -0.46 -14.13 -0.93
CA SER A 179 -0.03 -15.44 -0.43
C SER A 179 -0.24 -15.64 1.08
N SER A 180 -0.08 -14.60 1.90
CA SER A 180 -0.19 -14.70 3.36
C SER A 180 -1.43 -14.02 3.97
N GLY A 181 -2.23 -13.34 3.16
CA GLY A 181 -3.45 -12.65 3.59
C GLY A 181 -3.20 -11.30 4.27
N PHE A 182 -4.13 -10.92 5.16
CA PHE A 182 -4.13 -9.63 5.85
C PHE A 182 -3.29 -9.65 7.14
N SER A 183 -2.61 -8.53 7.40
CA SER A 183 -1.88 -8.27 8.65
C SER A 183 -2.15 -6.85 9.14
N ALA A 184 -2.18 -6.68 10.47
CA ALA A 184 -2.34 -5.39 11.12
C ALA A 184 -1.50 -5.33 12.40
N ASN A 185 -0.92 -4.15 12.65
CA ASN A 185 -0.24 -3.83 13.90
C ASN A 185 -0.58 -2.40 14.32
N ALA A 186 -0.68 -2.18 15.63
CA ALA A 186 -1.06 -0.92 16.21
C ALA A 186 -0.28 -0.65 17.50
N PHE A 187 0.17 0.58 17.68
CA PHE A 187 0.74 1.07 18.91
C PHE A 187 0.17 2.44 19.23
N VAL A 188 -0.33 2.64 20.45
CA VAL A 188 -0.96 3.91 20.85
C VAL A 188 -0.54 4.27 22.27
N SER A 189 0.15 5.40 22.43
CA SER A 189 0.42 6.00 23.74
C SER A 189 -0.85 6.56 24.39
N ASN A 190 -0.88 6.62 25.72
CA ASN A 190 -2.07 7.04 26.50
C ASN A 190 -2.58 8.46 26.18
N SER A 191 -1.71 9.36 25.69
CA SER A 191 -2.11 10.71 25.30
C SER A 191 -2.82 10.79 23.95
N PHE A 192 -2.75 9.73 23.13
CA PHE A 192 -3.58 9.58 21.94
C PHE A 192 -4.86 8.84 22.32
N LYS A 193 -6.00 9.48 22.11
CA LYS A 193 -7.33 8.95 22.44
C LYS A 193 -8.15 8.82 21.16
N PRO A 194 -8.11 7.66 20.49
CA PRO A 194 -9.01 7.39 19.37
C PRO A 194 -10.46 7.50 19.81
N THR A 195 -11.27 8.23 19.06
CA THR A 195 -12.72 8.37 19.27
C THR A 195 -13.51 7.48 18.31
N GLN A 196 -12.94 7.20 17.13
CA GLN A 196 -13.52 6.29 16.16
C GLN A 196 -12.43 5.43 15.53
N ILE A 197 -12.71 4.13 15.39
CA ILE A 197 -11.88 3.19 14.65
C ILE A 197 -12.86 2.35 13.83
N ASN A 198 -12.85 2.52 12.51
CA ASN A 198 -13.65 1.72 11.58
C ASN A 198 -12.70 0.90 10.71
N PHE A 199 -12.84 -0.41 10.78
CA PHE A 199 -12.08 -1.32 9.96
C PHE A 199 -13.03 -2.13 9.08
N ASN A 200 -12.76 -2.16 7.78
CA ASN A 200 -13.43 -3.03 6.83
C ASN A 200 -12.39 -3.86 6.08
N PHE A 201 -12.66 -5.15 5.95
CA PHE A 201 -11.86 -6.08 5.16
C PHE A 201 -12.80 -6.91 4.28
N MET A 202 -12.46 -6.98 3.01
CA MET A 202 -13.19 -7.75 2.02
C MET A 202 -12.21 -8.62 1.26
N ALA A 203 -12.53 -9.89 1.11
CA ALA A 203 -11.79 -10.81 0.27
C ALA A 203 -12.79 -11.63 -0.54
N GLU A 204 -12.59 -11.67 -1.85
CA GLU A 204 -13.42 -12.42 -2.78
C GLU A 204 -12.51 -13.05 -3.83
N GLU A 205 -12.58 -14.38 -3.93
CA GLU A 205 -11.74 -15.19 -4.81
C GLU A 205 -10.25 -14.84 -4.71
N SER A 206 -9.76 -14.08 -5.67
CA SER A 206 -8.36 -13.75 -5.85
C SER A 206 -8.04 -12.26 -5.62
N ALA A 207 -9.04 -11.50 -5.14
CA ALA A 207 -8.93 -10.10 -4.76
C ALA A 207 -9.19 -9.89 -3.26
N ALA A 208 -8.45 -8.97 -2.66
CA ALA A 208 -8.64 -8.55 -1.28
C ALA A 208 -8.45 -7.04 -1.16
N ALA A 209 -9.28 -6.41 -0.33
CA ALA A 209 -9.22 -5.00 0.00
C ALA A 209 -9.37 -4.79 1.51
N SER A 210 -8.68 -3.79 2.04
CA SER A 210 -8.87 -3.35 3.42
C SER A 210 -8.94 -1.83 3.50
N LEU A 211 -9.74 -1.35 4.43
CA LEU A 211 -9.94 0.06 4.71
C LEU A 211 -9.93 0.26 6.22
N LEU A 212 -9.03 1.11 6.71
CA LEU A 212 -8.95 1.51 8.11
C LEU A 212 -9.10 3.02 8.19
N TYR A 213 -10.17 3.46 8.83
CA TYR A 213 -10.37 4.84 9.22
C TYR A 213 -10.20 4.96 10.73
N THR A 214 -9.47 5.95 11.19
CA THR A 214 -9.35 6.28 12.61
C THR A 214 -9.43 7.78 12.79
N SER A 215 -10.09 8.22 13.86
CA SER A 215 -10.03 9.61 14.31
C SER A 215 -9.87 9.68 15.82
N GLY A 216 -9.37 10.80 16.32
CA GLY A 216 -9.15 10.96 17.74
C GLY A 216 -8.58 12.32 18.13
N VAL A 217 -8.15 12.39 19.38
CA VAL A 217 -7.53 13.57 19.97
C VAL A 217 -6.20 13.18 20.59
N TYR A 218 -5.17 13.96 20.34
CA TYR A 218 -3.98 13.98 21.20
C TYR A 218 -4.16 15.05 22.27
N SER A 219 -3.80 14.75 23.53
CA SER A 219 -3.78 15.74 24.59
C SER A 219 -2.76 15.40 25.69
N ARG A 220 -1.92 16.37 26.04
CA ARG A 220 -0.94 16.25 27.12
C ARG A 220 -0.69 17.60 27.80
N THR A 221 -0.71 17.60 29.13
CA THR A 221 -0.33 18.74 29.97
C THR A 221 1.15 18.66 30.34
N PHE A 222 1.84 19.79 30.31
CA PHE A 222 3.27 19.88 30.59
C PHE A 222 3.53 20.59 31.91
N ASN A 223 4.32 19.98 32.81
CA ASN A 223 4.63 20.59 34.11
C ASN A 223 5.71 21.68 34.03
N SER A 224 6.33 21.85 32.87
CA SER A 224 7.39 22.83 32.62
C SER A 224 7.33 23.30 31.18
N ALA A 225 7.81 24.51 30.91
CA ALA A 225 7.93 25.03 29.56
C ALA A 225 8.70 24.03 28.67
N THR A 226 8.15 23.70 27.50
CA THR A 226 8.61 22.61 26.66
C THR A 226 8.58 22.98 25.19
N ASN A 227 9.70 22.77 24.48
CA ASN A 227 9.72 22.80 23.02
C ASN A 227 9.38 21.40 22.49
N LEU A 228 8.35 21.34 21.66
CA LEU A 228 7.83 20.11 21.08
C LEU A 228 8.03 20.12 19.58
N ARG A 229 8.18 18.91 19.03
CA ARG A 229 8.02 18.63 17.61
C ARG A 229 6.98 17.53 17.46
N LEU A 230 5.92 17.83 16.72
CA LEU A 230 5.03 16.84 16.14
C LEU A 230 5.60 16.42 14.79
N VAL A 231 5.81 15.13 14.61
CA VAL A 231 6.13 14.52 13.32
C VAL A 231 5.05 13.53 13.00
N GLU A 232 4.42 13.68 11.85
CA GLU A 232 3.54 12.68 11.27
C GLU A 232 4.17 12.18 9.96
N VAL A 233 4.20 10.85 9.77
CA VAL A 233 4.75 10.21 8.59
C VAL A 233 3.84 9.07 8.14
N LYS A 234 3.61 9.02 6.83
CA LYS A 234 2.99 7.89 6.13
C LYS A 234 3.96 7.19 5.21
N ASN A 235 3.83 5.88 5.09
CA ASN A 235 4.54 5.10 4.09
C ASN A 235 3.57 4.13 3.42
N ASN A 236 3.60 4.09 2.09
CA ASN A 236 2.83 3.19 1.25
C ASN A 236 3.79 2.43 0.32
N ILE A 237 3.53 1.13 0.16
CA ILE A 237 4.31 0.24 -0.70
C ILE A 237 3.33 -0.65 -1.45
N ALA A 238 3.47 -0.73 -2.76
CA ALA A 238 2.82 -1.72 -3.62
C ALA A 238 3.89 -2.48 -4.42
N ASN A 239 3.76 -3.80 -4.48
CA ASN A 239 4.65 -4.68 -5.23
C ASN A 239 3.83 -5.74 -5.97
N THR A 240 4.15 -5.99 -7.23
CA THR A 240 3.64 -7.14 -7.98
C THR A 240 4.75 -7.87 -8.71
N GLU A 241 4.65 -9.18 -8.78
CA GLU A 241 5.62 -10.07 -9.43
C GLU A 241 4.84 -11.19 -10.13
N ALA A 242 5.28 -11.57 -11.33
CA ALA A 242 4.81 -12.78 -12.00
C ALA A 242 5.98 -13.54 -12.62
N GLU A 243 6.02 -14.85 -12.35
CA GLU A 243 7.00 -15.76 -12.96
C GLU A 243 6.39 -16.49 -14.17
N ALA A 244 7.23 -16.91 -15.11
CA ALA A 244 6.77 -17.82 -16.15
C ALA A 244 6.28 -19.13 -15.54
N GLU A 245 5.06 -19.54 -15.90
CA GLU A 245 4.63 -20.92 -15.64
C GLU A 245 5.65 -21.88 -16.24
N ALA A 246 6.18 -22.79 -15.42
CA ALA A 246 6.96 -23.90 -15.92
C ALA A 246 6.03 -24.74 -16.81
N VAL A 247 6.15 -24.58 -18.13
CA VAL A 247 5.56 -25.51 -19.09
C VAL A 247 6.07 -26.89 -18.68
N PRO A 248 5.21 -27.86 -18.33
CA PRO A 248 5.66 -29.19 -17.99
C PRO A 248 6.54 -29.65 -19.14
N GLU A 249 7.80 -30.00 -18.87
CA GLU A 249 8.67 -30.53 -19.92
C GLU A 249 7.88 -31.60 -20.65
N PRO A 250 7.72 -31.51 -22.00
CA PRO A 250 7.05 -32.56 -22.73
C PRO A 250 7.75 -33.85 -22.34
N SER A 251 6.99 -34.82 -21.82
CA SER A 251 7.48 -36.08 -21.28
C SER A 251 8.17 -36.88 -22.39
N THR A 252 9.41 -36.48 -22.69
CA THR A 252 10.29 -37.03 -23.72
C THR A 252 10.64 -38.49 -23.41
N VAL A 253 10.35 -38.96 -22.19
CA VAL A 253 10.43 -40.38 -21.80
C VAL A 253 9.43 -41.24 -22.59
N LEU A 254 8.19 -40.79 -22.87
CA LEU A 254 7.26 -41.55 -23.71
C LEU A 254 7.63 -41.47 -25.19
N GLY A 255 8.12 -40.32 -25.67
CA GLY A 255 8.59 -40.15 -27.05
C GLY A 255 9.79 -41.06 -27.39
N THR A 256 10.73 -41.21 -26.45
CA THR A 256 11.92 -42.05 -26.62
C THR A 256 11.57 -43.55 -26.59
N ALA A 257 10.58 -43.96 -25.78
CA ALA A 257 10.10 -45.35 -25.74
C ALA A 257 9.41 -45.79 -27.04
N ILE A 258 8.65 -44.89 -27.69
CA ILE A 258 7.99 -45.17 -28.97
C ILE A 258 9.02 -45.26 -30.11
N PHE A 259 10.04 -44.39 -30.13
CA PHE A 259 11.09 -44.45 -31.16
C PHE A 259 11.98 -45.70 -31.04
N LEU A 260 12.35 -46.13 -29.83
CA LEU A 260 13.12 -47.36 -29.63
C LEU A 260 12.29 -48.64 -29.93
N GLY A 261 10.98 -48.62 -29.66
CA GLY A 261 10.09 -49.75 -29.96
C GLY A 261 9.95 -50.04 -31.47
N LEU A 262 10.03 -49.01 -32.32
CA LEU A 262 9.94 -49.16 -33.78
C LEU A 262 11.21 -49.79 -34.39
N PHE A 263 12.39 -49.59 -33.80
CA PHE A 263 13.64 -50.22 -34.28
C PHE A 263 13.76 -51.71 -33.91
N VAL A 264 13.13 -52.16 -32.83
CA VAL A 264 13.13 -53.59 -32.44
C VAL A 264 12.22 -54.41 -33.37
N ARG A 265 11.13 -53.83 -33.89
CA ARG A 265 10.20 -54.53 -34.80
C ARG A 265 10.74 -54.71 -36.23
N GLN A 266 11.56 -53.79 -36.73
CA GLN A 266 12.14 -53.91 -38.08
C GLN A 266 13.23 -54.99 -38.20
N ARG A 267 13.85 -55.43 -37.10
CA ARG A 267 14.85 -56.52 -37.15
C ARG A 267 14.24 -57.93 -37.25
N LYS A 268 12.94 -58.11 -36.95
CA LYS A 268 12.28 -59.43 -37.10
C LYS A 268 11.77 -59.73 -38.51
N HIS A 269 11.57 -58.72 -39.38
CA HIS A 269 11.06 -58.96 -40.74
C HIS A 269 12.12 -59.20 -41.81
N LYS A 270 13.42 -59.02 -41.53
CA LYS A 270 14.50 -59.30 -42.50
C LYS A 270 15.00 -60.76 -42.52
N LYS A 271 14.44 -61.67 -41.71
CA LYS A 271 14.84 -63.09 -41.67
C LYS A 271 13.94 -64.07 -42.45
N ILE A 272 12.91 -63.59 -43.16
CA ILE A 272 11.93 -64.47 -43.85
C ILE A 272 12.03 -64.42 -45.39
N MET A 273 12.96 -63.64 -45.99
CA MET A 273 13.13 -63.58 -47.45
C MET A 273 14.56 -63.88 -47.94
N SER A 274 15.17 -64.97 -47.48
CA SER A 274 16.42 -65.48 -48.09
C SER A 274 16.43 -67.01 -48.25
N GLY A 275 15.29 -67.59 -48.65
CA GLY A 275 15.11 -69.03 -48.81
C GLY A 275 14.47 -69.44 -50.13
N VAL A 276 14.91 -68.89 -51.27
CA VAL A 276 14.62 -69.49 -52.58
C VAL A 276 15.91 -69.51 -53.40
N LYS A 277 16.61 -70.66 -53.36
CA LYS A 277 17.54 -71.09 -54.42
C LYS A 277 17.34 -72.59 -54.66
N SER A 278 16.80 -72.87 -55.85
CA SER A 278 17.18 -73.92 -56.81
C SER A 278 17.56 -75.31 -56.29
N LYS A 279 16.84 -76.34 -56.77
CA LYS A 279 17.42 -77.60 -57.22
C LYS A 279 16.64 -78.16 -58.42
N VAL A 280 17.40 -78.34 -59.51
CA VAL A 280 17.29 -79.27 -60.65
C VAL A 280 15.91 -79.49 -61.27
#